data_AF-A0A7L4QVU1-F1
#
_entry.id   AF-A0A7L4QVU1-F1
#
_cell.length_a   1.000
_cell.length_b   1.000
_cell.length_c   1.000
_cell.angle_alpha   90.00
_cell.angle_beta   90.00
_cell.angle_gamma   90.00
#
_symmetry.space_group_name_H-M   'P 1'
#
loop_
_entity.id
_entity.type
_entity.pdbx_description
1 polymer ?
#
loop_
_entity_poly.entity_id
_entity_poly.type
_entity_poly.pdbx_seq_one_letter_code
_entity_poly.pdbx_strand_id
1 'polypeptide(L)'
;MEEHNIVLDGDIIIGNHSDIRYGLITNSAILGERVEVTGDIKAGSDIRIDIWSHIGGTVKTKENAYIGEFVSIDGKLVVKGDLDIGNNVKINGGFEAKGWIVVRNPVPVIAYLFLYLTELLRMGKDEEVEKALSEMFDEEVETIGTTAMIIPNGSKISIDS
;
A
#
# COMPACT_ATOMS: atom_id res chain seq x y z
N MET A 1 -2.35 -9.09 28.04
CA MET A 1 -1.73 -8.54 26.82
C MET A 1 -2.44 -7.24 26.57
N GLU A 2 -1.76 -6.11 26.80
CA GLU A 2 -2.38 -4.79 26.62
C GLU A 2 -2.22 -4.39 25.15
N GLU A 3 -3.33 -4.20 24.45
CA GLU A 3 -3.31 -3.66 23.09
C GLU A 3 -3.02 -2.15 23.15
N HIS A 4 -1.74 -1.77 23.11
CA HIS A 4 -1.38 -0.38 22.85
C HIS A 4 -1.67 -0.05 21.38
N ASN A 5 -2.60 0.87 21.15
CA ASN A 5 -2.99 1.33 19.81
C ASN A 5 -2.64 2.82 19.64
N ILE A 6 -2.10 3.19 18.48
CA ILE A 6 -2.11 4.57 17.99
C ILE A 6 -3.51 4.84 17.44
N VAL A 7 -4.15 5.92 17.88
CA VAL A 7 -5.52 6.29 17.49
C VAL A 7 -5.53 7.66 16.85
N LEU A 8 -6.11 7.74 15.66
CA LEU A 8 -6.21 8.94 14.82
C LEU A 8 -7.63 9.03 14.25
N ASP A 9 -8.26 10.20 14.33
CA ASP A 9 -9.51 10.48 13.60
C ASP A 9 -9.24 10.73 12.10
N GLY A 10 -7.99 11.04 11.74
CA GLY A 10 -7.51 11.24 10.38
C GLY A 10 -6.64 10.10 9.86
N ASP A 11 -5.92 10.37 8.76
CA ASP A 11 -5.16 9.37 8.00
C ASP A 11 -3.76 9.12 8.58
N ILE A 12 -3.15 7.98 8.22
CA ILE A 12 -1.75 7.65 8.56
C ILE A 12 -0.94 7.26 7.33
N ILE A 13 0.28 7.81 7.24
CA ILE A 13 1.27 7.51 6.21
C ILE A 13 2.58 7.10 6.89
N ILE A 14 3.07 5.90 6.59
CA ILE A 14 4.32 5.34 7.09
C ILE A 14 5.24 5.12 5.89
N GLY A 15 6.47 5.62 5.92
CA GLY A 15 7.42 5.54 4.80
C GLY A 15 8.86 5.49 5.25
N ASN A 16 9.59 4.41 4.91
CA ASN A 16 11.02 4.15 5.15
C ASN A 16 11.52 4.22 6.60
N HIS A 17 12.51 3.42 7.00
CA HIS A 17 12.42 1.96 7.09
C HIS A 17 12.06 1.68 8.55
N SER A 18 10.93 1.02 8.82
CA SER A 18 10.12 1.33 10.02
C SER A 18 9.73 0.10 10.85
N ASP A 19 9.84 0.17 12.18
CA ASP A 19 9.29 -0.84 13.12
C ASP A 19 8.32 -0.17 14.12
N ILE A 20 7.05 -0.56 14.15
CA ILE A 20 5.96 0.10 14.88
C ILE A 20 5.20 -0.92 15.75
N ARG A 21 5.54 -0.98 17.04
CA ARG A 21 5.07 -2.02 17.96
C ARG A 21 3.71 -1.78 18.61
N TYR A 22 2.80 -1.18 17.85
CA TYR A 22 1.47 -0.77 18.26
C TYR A 22 0.44 -1.24 17.24
N GLY A 23 -0.83 -1.38 17.67
CA GLY A 23 -1.96 -1.39 16.73
C GLY A 23 -2.21 0.00 16.14
N LEU A 24 -2.88 0.07 15.00
CA LEU A 24 -3.24 1.31 14.31
C LEU A 24 -4.77 1.41 14.20
N ILE A 25 -5.35 2.52 14.65
CA ILE A 25 -6.77 2.87 14.48
C ILE A 25 -6.81 4.24 13.81
N THR A 26 -7.37 4.33 12.60
CA THR A 26 -7.18 5.49 11.70
C THR A 26 -8.34 5.60 10.69
N ASN A 27 -8.45 6.72 9.98
CA ASN A 27 -9.35 6.84 8.83
C ASN A 27 -8.84 5.97 7.66
N SER A 28 -7.85 6.41 6.87
CA SER A 28 -7.16 5.58 5.87
C SER A 28 -5.69 5.35 6.25
N ALA A 29 -5.08 4.29 5.71
CA ALA A 29 -3.68 3.93 6.01
C ALA A 29 -2.86 3.65 4.75
N ILE A 30 -1.70 4.31 4.63
CA ILE A 30 -0.72 4.11 3.56
C ILE A 30 0.62 3.70 4.19
N LEU A 31 1.05 2.45 3.95
CA LEU A 31 2.29 1.88 4.48
C LEU A 31 3.31 1.68 3.34
N GLY A 32 4.55 2.11 3.56
CA GLY A 32 5.63 2.14 2.58
C GLY A 32 7.02 1.89 3.17
N GLU A 33 7.87 1.21 2.39
CA GLU A 33 9.30 0.94 2.61
C GLU A 33 9.70 0.35 3.99
N ARG A 34 9.94 -0.97 3.99
CA ARG A 34 10.44 -1.80 5.11
C ARG A 34 9.69 -1.64 6.42
N VAL A 35 8.36 -1.73 6.39
CA VAL A 35 7.50 -1.62 7.58
C VAL A 35 7.37 -2.95 8.30
N GLU A 36 7.56 -2.94 9.62
CA GLU A 36 7.14 -3.98 10.57
C GLU A 36 6.09 -3.37 11.52
N VAL A 37 4.90 -3.96 11.64
CA VAL A 37 3.83 -3.53 12.58
C VAL A 37 3.38 -4.73 13.38
N THR A 38 3.56 -4.75 14.70
CA THR A 38 3.21 -5.95 15.50
C THR A 38 1.73 -6.04 15.88
N GLY A 39 1.00 -4.92 15.84
CA GLY A 39 -0.40 -4.84 16.26
C GLY A 39 -1.42 -4.98 15.12
N ASP A 40 -2.69 -5.01 15.50
CA ASP A 40 -3.84 -4.96 14.59
C ASP A 40 -3.90 -3.61 13.84
N ILE A 41 -4.21 -3.63 12.54
CA ILE A 41 -4.50 -2.42 11.75
C ILE A 41 -6.00 -2.34 11.49
N LYS A 42 -6.64 -1.23 11.86
CA LYS A 42 -8.09 -1.01 11.82
C LYS A 42 -8.38 0.35 11.16
N ALA A 43 -8.68 0.35 9.86
CA ALA A 43 -9.02 1.56 9.10
C ALA A 43 -10.54 1.75 8.97
N GLY A 44 -10.99 3.00 9.03
CA GLY A 44 -12.35 3.43 8.71
C GLY A 44 -12.63 3.53 7.21
N SER A 45 -11.57 3.64 6.40
CA SER A 45 -11.52 3.81 4.95
C SER A 45 -10.41 2.90 4.36
N ASP A 46 -9.92 3.18 3.16
CA ASP A 46 -8.96 2.36 2.42
C ASP A 46 -7.63 2.08 3.14
N ILE A 47 -7.03 0.94 2.79
CA ILE A 47 -5.68 0.53 3.22
C ILE A 47 -4.79 0.26 1.99
N ARG A 48 -3.57 0.80 1.98
CA ARG A 48 -2.53 0.60 0.95
C ARG A 48 -1.23 0.16 1.63
N ILE A 49 -0.60 -0.96 1.26
CA ILE A 49 0.60 -1.52 1.96
C ILE A 49 1.66 -2.06 0.98
N ASP A 50 2.91 -1.56 1.07
CA ASP A 50 4.16 -2.27 0.69
C ASP A 50 5.36 -1.61 1.44
N ILE A 51 6.67 -1.73 1.17
CA ILE A 51 7.53 -2.58 0.31
C ILE A 51 8.71 -3.04 1.17
N TRP A 52 8.83 -4.27 1.64
CA TRP A 52 7.86 -5.38 1.64
C TRP A 52 7.58 -5.69 3.11
N SER A 53 6.33 -5.51 3.53
CA SER A 53 6.00 -5.26 4.94
C SER A 53 5.66 -6.53 5.73
N HIS A 54 5.93 -6.53 7.03
CA HIS A 54 5.50 -7.57 7.97
C HIS A 54 4.47 -7.01 8.97
N ILE A 55 3.27 -7.60 9.01
CA ILE A 55 2.20 -7.21 9.94
C ILE A 55 1.90 -8.39 10.87
N GLY A 56 2.28 -8.29 12.15
CA GLY A 56 2.04 -9.32 13.17
C GLY A 56 0.56 -9.47 13.55
N GLY A 57 -0.22 -8.39 13.47
CA GLY A 57 -1.64 -8.38 13.80
C GLY A 57 -2.57 -8.65 12.61
N THR A 58 -3.87 -8.47 12.85
CA THR A 58 -4.92 -8.57 11.82
C THR A 58 -5.18 -7.20 11.19
N VAL A 59 -5.18 -7.16 9.85
CA VAL A 59 -5.53 -5.99 9.04
C VAL A 59 -7.03 -5.97 8.74
N LYS A 60 -7.71 -4.85 9.00
CA LYS A 60 -9.16 -4.66 8.81
C LYS A 60 -9.45 -3.29 8.20
N THR A 61 -10.24 -3.26 7.13
CA THR A 61 -10.82 -2.04 6.55
C THR A 61 -12.34 -2.17 6.39
N LYS A 62 -13.06 -1.05 6.39
CA LYS A 62 -14.48 -0.95 6.01
C LYS A 62 -14.70 -0.71 4.51
N GLU A 63 -13.65 -0.33 3.79
CA GLU A 63 -13.67 -0.06 2.36
C GLU A 63 -12.63 -0.98 1.69
N ASN A 64 -11.75 -0.46 0.83
CA ASN A 64 -10.89 -1.26 -0.07
C ASN A 64 -9.50 -1.52 0.51
N ALA A 65 -8.83 -2.56 0.01
CA ALA A 65 -7.45 -2.87 0.37
C ALA A 65 -6.58 -3.09 -0.87
N TYR A 66 -5.40 -2.47 -0.88
CA TYR A 66 -4.37 -2.63 -1.90
C TYR A 66 -3.12 -3.19 -1.22
N ILE A 67 -2.85 -4.47 -1.42
CA ILE A 67 -1.72 -5.18 -0.81
C ILE A 67 -0.66 -5.43 -1.88
N GLY A 68 0.51 -4.80 -1.73
CA GLY A 68 1.63 -4.88 -2.66
C GLY A 68 2.34 -6.23 -2.68
N GLU A 69 3.48 -6.32 -3.37
CA GLU A 69 4.13 -7.60 -3.62
C GLU A 69 4.97 -8.07 -2.43
N PHE A 70 4.99 -9.38 -2.17
CA PHE A 70 5.79 -10.00 -1.09
C PHE A 70 5.41 -9.61 0.36
N VAL A 71 4.36 -8.81 0.57
CA VAL A 71 3.81 -8.47 1.91
C VAL A 71 3.46 -9.73 2.72
N SER A 72 3.76 -9.72 4.02
CA SER A 72 3.42 -10.79 4.96
C SER A 72 2.53 -10.29 6.10
N ILE A 73 1.40 -10.95 6.32
CA ILE A 73 0.47 -10.70 7.42
C ILE A 73 0.32 -11.99 8.24
N ASP A 74 0.57 -11.94 9.55
CA ASP A 74 0.45 -13.10 10.43
C ASP A 74 -0.99 -13.30 10.94
N GLY A 75 -1.70 -12.20 11.20
CA GLY A 75 -3.13 -12.22 11.48
C GLY A 75 -3.98 -12.48 10.23
N LYS A 76 -5.24 -12.04 10.29
CA LYS A 76 -6.15 -12.06 9.12
C LYS A 76 -6.04 -10.80 8.29
N LEU A 77 -6.54 -10.86 7.05
CA LEU A 77 -6.92 -9.68 6.27
C LEU A 77 -8.43 -9.66 6.10
N VAL A 78 -9.11 -8.59 6.51
CA VAL A 78 -10.56 -8.44 6.40
C VAL A 78 -10.91 -7.15 5.66
N VAL A 79 -11.53 -7.30 4.49
CA VAL A 79 -11.86 -6.23 3.54
C VAL A 79 -13.37 -6.24 3.30
N LYS A 80 -13.98 -5.06 3.22
CA LYS A 80 -15.44 -4.91 3.05
C LYS A 80 -15.84 -4.30 1.70
N GLY A 81 -14.95 -3.52 1.08
CA GLY A 81 -14.94 -3.25 -0.36
C GLY A 81 -14.12 -4.28 -1.14
N ASP A 82 -13.46 -3.80 -2.19
CA ASP A 82 -12.63 -4.60 -3.10
C ASP A 82 -11.21 -4.83 -2.55
N LEU A 83 -10.59 -5.94 -2.93
CA LEU A 83 -9.22 -6.33 -2.59
C LEU A 83 -8.36 -6.44 -3.85
N ASP A 84 -7.39 -5.55 -3.99
CA ASP A 84 -6.32 -5.68 -4.96
C ASP A 84 -5.08 -6.27 -4.28
N ILE A 85 -4.49 -7.31 -4.88
CA ILE A 85 -3.39 -8.08 -4.30
C ILE A 85 -2.27 -8.35 -5.31
N GLY A 86 -1.03 -8.06 -4.91
CA GLY A 86 0.19 -8.30 -5.67
C GLY A 86 0.68 -9.74 -5.59
N ASN A 87 1.79 -10.02 -6.27
CA ASN A 87 2.37 -11.37 -6.31
C ASN A 87 3.08 -11.73 -4.99
N ASN A 88 3.08 -13.02 -4.65
CA ASN A 88 3.80 -13.63 -3.51
C ASN A 88 3.40 -13.13 -2.09
N VAL A 89 2.23 -12.49 -1.94
CA VAL A 89 1.68 -12.10 -0.64
C VAL A 89 1.38 -13.32 0.25
N LYS A 90 1.65 -13.20 1.55
CA LYS A 90 1.39 -14.23 2.58
C LYS A 90 0.43 -13.70 3.64
N ILE A 91 -0.60 -14.48 3.98
CA ILE A 91 -1.60 -14.12 4.99
C ILE A 91 -1.87 -15.37 5.84
N ASN A 92 -1.17 -15.51 6.97
CA ASN A 92 -1.13 -16.75 7.74
C ASN A 92 -2.47 -17.06 8.45
N GLY A 93 -3.23 -16.04 8.86
CA GLY A 93 -4.61 -16.21 9.34
C GLY A 93 -5.64 -16.45 8.24
N GLY A 94 -5.27 -16.30 6.96
CA GLY A 94 -6.19 -16.25 5.81
C GLY A 94 -6.91 -14.90 5.67
N PHE A 95 -7.66 -14.73 4.58
CA PHE A 95 -8.32 -13.46 4.24
C PHE A 95 -9.83 -13.62 3.96
N GLU A 96 -10.56 -12.51 4.13
CA GLU A 96 -11.98 -12.35 3.79
C GLU A 96 -12.16 -11.01 3.05
N ALA A 97 -12.58 -11.06 1.78
CA ALA A 97 -13.06 -9.89 1.04
C ALA A 97 -14.58 -9.99 0.83
N LYS A 98 -15.25 -8.86 0.55
CA LYS A 98 -16.68 -8.80 0.21
C LYS A 98 -16.96 -8.26 -1.19
N GLY A 99 -16.11 -7.35 -1.67
CA GLY A 99 -16.07 -6.94 -3.06
C GLY A 99 -15.28 -7.92 -3.95
N TRP A 100 -14.82 -7.41 -5.08
CA TRP A 100 -14.00 -8.11 -6.05
C TRP A 100 -12.58 -8.37 -5.51
N ILE A 101 -11.95 -9.42 -6.02
CA ILE A 101 -10.54 -9.72 -5.76
C ILE A 101 -9.80 -9.59 -7.10
N VAL A 102 -8.88 -8.63 -7.18
CA VAL A 102 -8.07 -8.36 -8.38
C VAL A 102 -6.62 -8.75 -8.10
N VAL A 103 -6.05 -9.62 -8.92
CA VAL A 103 -4.62 -9.98 -8.83
C VAL A 103 -3.88 -9.27 -9.95
N ARG A 104 -3.04 -8.28 -9.61
CA ARG A 104 -2.29 -7.51 -10.60
C ARG A 104 -0.96 -8.19 -10.96
N ASN A 105 -0.64 -8.16 -12.25
CA ASN A 105 0.70 -8.44 -12.77
C ASN A 105 1.04 -7.34 -13.79
N PRO A 106 1.76 -6.27 -13.40
CA PRO A 106 2.03 -5.15 -14.28
C PRO A 106 3.16 -5.42 -15.29
N VAL A 107 3.98 -6.46 -15.06
CA VAL A 107 5.22 -6.71 -15.84
C VAL A 107 4.96 -6.85 -17.36
N PRO A 108 3.94 -7.58 -17.85
CA PRO A 108 3.66 -7.67 -19.29
C PRO A 108 3.28 -6.32 -19.91
N VAL A 109 2.55 -5.47 -19.17
CA VAL A 109 2.10 -4.16 -19.64
C VAL A 109 3.26 -3.17 -19.66
N ILE A 110 4.08 -3.14 -18.61
CA ILE A 110 5.30 -2.33 -18.55
C ILE A 110 6.28 -2.74 -19.66
N ALA A 111 6.47 -4.04 -19.90
CA ALA A 111 7.31 -4.53 -20.99
C ALA A 111 6.78 -4.13 -22.36
N TYR A 112 5.47 -4.20 -22.59
CA TYR A 112 4.84 -3.73 -23.83
C TYR A 112 5.06 -2.22 -24.05
N LEU A 113 4.78 -1.39 -23.04
CA LEU A 113 4.98 0.06 -23.10
C LEU A 113 6.45 0.41 -23.36
N PHE A 114 7.38 -0.23 -22.66
CA PHE A 114 8.82 -0.02 -22.86
C PHE A 114 9.27 -0.37 -24.28
N LEU A 115 8.84 -1.50 -24.82
CA LEU A 115 9.15 -1.91 -26.20
C LEU A 115 8.53 -0.95 -27.22
N TYR A 116 7.29 -0.50 -27.01
CA TYR A 116 6.60 0.44 -27.87
C TYR A 116 7.30 1.81 -27.91
N LEU A 117 7.64 2.38 -26.75
CA LEU A 117 8.40 3.64 -26.67
C LEU A 117 9.80 3.50 -27.28
N THR A 118 10.48 2.37 -27.06
CA THR A 118 11.78 2.08 -27.69
C THR A 118 11.70 2.05 -29.22
N GLU A 119 10.62 1.51 -29.79
CA GLU A 119 10.40 1.50 -31.23
C GLU A 119 10.14 2.91 -31.78
N LEU A 120 9.29 3.71 -31.12
CA LEU A 120 9.03 5.10 -31.53
C LEU A 120 10.31 5.95 -31.54
N LEU A 121 11.14 5.85 -30.49
CA LEU A 121 12.45 6.51 -30.43
C LEU A 121 13.39 6.01 -31.53
N ARG A 122 13.41 4.71 -31.82
CA ARG A 122 14.20 4.14 -32.94
C ARG A 122 13.74 4.65 -34.32
N MET A 123 12.47 5.04 -34.44
CA MET A 123 11.89 5.66 -35.64
C MET A 123 12.11 7.18 -35.71
N GLY A 124 12.72 7.81 -34.69
CA GLY A 124 12.89 9.28 -34.62
C GLY A 124 11.58 10.03 -34.37
N LYS A 125 10.64 9.41 -33.63
CA LYS A 125 9.32 9.99 -33.30
C LYS A 125 9.31 10.59 -31.88
N ASP A 126 10.34 11.37 -31.55
CA ASP A 126 10.56 11.90 -30.21
C ASP A 126 9.38 12.79 -29.73
N GLU A 127 8.81 13.61 -30.62
CA GLU A 127 7.63 14.45 -30.34
C GLU A 127 6.36 13.62 -30.00
N GLU A 128 6.19 12.45 -30.62
CA GLU A 128 5.06 11.55 -30.32
C GLU A 128 5.24 10.88 -28.96
N VAL A 129 6.49 10.59 -28.57
CA VAL A 129 6.83 10.03 -27.24
C VAL A 129 6.64 11.08 -26.15
N GLU A 130 7.16 12.30 -26.33
CA GLU A 130 6.99 13.40 -25.36
C GLU A 130 5.50 13.72 -25.14
N LYS A 131 4.72 13.81 -26.22
CA LYS A 131 3.26 14.01 -26.12
C LYS A 131 2.56 12.87 -25.39
N ALA A 132 2.84 11.61 -25.73
CA ALA A 132 2.20 10.46 -25.11
C ALA A 132 2.53 10.35 -23.61
N LEU A 133 3.75 10.73 -23.20
CA LEU A 133 4.13 10.79 -21.79
C LEU A 133 3.41 11.93 -21.06
N SER A 134 3.27 13.12 -21.66
CA SER A 134 2.50 14.23 -21.07
C SER A 134 1.04 13.82 -20.83
N GLU A 135 0.37 13.25 -21.84
CA GLU A 135 -1.02 12.79 -21.74
C GLU A 135 -1.22 11.65 -20.71
N MET A 136 -0.16 10.95 -20.31
CA MET A 136 -0.19 9.90 -19.28
C MET A 136 0.16 10.38 -17.86
N PHE A 137 0.67 11.60 -17.69
CA PHE A 137 1.11 12.13 -16.38
C PHE A 137 0.43 13.45 -15.96
N ASP A 138 -0.52 13.96 -16.74
CA ASP A 138 -1.34 15.15 -16.44
C ASP A 138 -2.48 14.91 -15.42
N GLU A 139 -2.57 13.74 -14.78
CA GLU A 139 -3.61 13.44 -13.77
C GLU A 139 -3.34 14.14 -12.42
N GLU A 140 -4.39 14.71 -11.81
CA GLU A 140 -4.30 15.40 -10.51
C GLU A 140 -3.89 14.42 -9.39
N VAL A 141 -2.83 14.76 -8.66
CA VAL A 141 -2.36 13.97 -7.51
C VAL A 141 -3.46 13.92 -6.44
N GLU A 142 -3.93 12.72 -6.07
CA GLU A 142 -4.90 12.51 -4.98
C GLU A 142 -4.47 13.28 -3.72
N THR A 143 -5.19 14.34 -3.38
CA THR A 143 -4.86 15.16 -2.21
C THR A 143 -5.18 14.39 -0.94
N ILE A 144 -4.14 13.92 -0.25
CA ILE A 144 -4.19 13.39 1.11
C ILE A 144 -5.00 14.33 2.01
N GLY A 145 -5.84 13.77 2.89
CA GLY A 145 -6.70 14.54 3.78
C GLY A 145 -5.94 15.58 4.60
N THR A 146 -6.58 16.71 4.90
CA THR A 146 -5.95 17.85 5.60
C THR A 146 -5.50 17.58 7.04
N THR A 147 -5.75 16.37 7.56
CA THR A 147 -5.31 15.88 8.86
C THR A 147 -4.74 14.46 8.69
N ALA A 148 -3.43 14.36 8.50
CA ALA A 148 -2.71 13.09 8.36
C ALA A 148 -1.46 13.04 9.25
N MET A 149 -1.18 11.88 9.86
CA MET A 149 0.09 11.61 10.55
C MET A 149 1.09 11.00 9.57
N ILE A 150 2.27 11.60 9.44
CA ILE A 150 3.33 11.14 8.52
C ILE A 150 4.55 10.67 9.34
N ILE A 151 5.04 9.46 9.07
CA ILE A 151 6.16 8.81 9.76
C ILE A 151 7.26 8.49 8.71
N PRO A 152 8.29 9.34 8.54
CA PRO A 152 9.29 9.20 7.49
C PRO A 152 10.69 8.70 7.95
N ASN A 153 11.41 8.08 7.01
CA ASN A 153 12.86 7.84 6.94
C ASN A 153 13.60 7.38 8.23
N GLY A 154 13.56 6.08 8.48
CA GLY A 154 14.42 5.31 9.40
C GLY A 154 13.74 4.93 10.72
N SER A 155 12.42 4.83 10.74
CA SER A 155 11.59 4.99 11.94
C SER A 155 11.57 3.78 12.90
N LYS A 156 11.23 4.07 14.16
CA LYS A 156 10.92 3.06 15.19
C LYS A 156 9.90 3.63 16.18
N ILE A 157 8.90 2.85 16.59
CA ILE A 157 7.88 3.21 17.60
C ILE A 157 7.72 2.04 18.57
N SER A 158 7.86 2.30 19.87
CA SER A 158 8.41 1.34 20.84
C SER A 158 7.63 1.27 22.16
N ILE A 159 7.72 0.12 22.83
CA ILE A 159 7.67 0.08 24.31
C ILE A 159 8.78 -0.79 24.97
N ASP A 160 9.44 -1.68 24.20
CA ASP A 160 10.56 -2.56 24.59
C ASP A 160 10.28 -3.59 25.73
N SER A 161 10.58 -4.89 25.61
CA SER A 161 11.10 -5.71 24.49
C SER A 161 10.34 -7.04 24.43
#